data_AF-A0AAV5KNG4-F1
#
_entry.id   AF-A0AAV5KNG4-F1
#
_cell.length_a   1.000
_cell.length_b   1.000
_cell.length_c   1.000
_cell.angle_alpha   90.00
_cell.angle_beta   90.00
_cell.angle_gamma   90.00
#
_symmetry.space_group_name_H-M   'P 1'
#
loop_
_entity.id
_entity.type
_entity.pdbx_description
1 polymer ?
#
loop_
_entity_poly.entity_id
_entity_poly.type
_entity_poly.pdbx_seq_one_letter_code
_entity_poly.pdbx_strand_id
1 'polypeptide(L)'
;MTKSSKSQHLGCLGSRPIPSLANSSICLSPLKSCTGKPLVVTFRAYSKDQILRILRERLMALPYVVFQPQALELCARKVAAASGDMRKALSVCRSAVQMLEAEMRESSSSPNSSVGEATDQQTPQDLEACKRQQNITVRIDHMAAA
;
A
#
# COMPACT_ATOMS: atom_id res chain seq x y z
N MET A 1 -41.80 -26.30 30.09
CA MET A 1 -41.28 -25.00 29.62
C MET A 1 -40.14 -24.58 30.53
N THR A 2 -38.88 -24.88 30.22
CA THR A 2 -37.73 -24.37 30.99
C THR A 2 -36.71 -23.77 30.02
N LYS A 3 -36.38 -22.51 30.25
CA LYS A 3 -35.74 -21.60 29.30
C LYS A 3 -34.24 -21.92 29.18
N SER A 4 -33.79 -22.16 27.95
CA SER A 4 -32.38 -22.29 27.58
C SER A 4 -31.68 -20.93 27.70
N SER A 5 -30.84 -20.77 28.72
CA SER A 5 -30.05 -19.54 28.92
C SER A 5 -28.82 -19.58 28.02
N LYS A 6 -28.86 -18.87 26.89
CA LYS A 6 -27.70 -18.68 26.00
C LYS A 6 -26.76 -17.64 26.63
N SER A 7 -25.64 -18.10 27.15
CA SER A 7 -24.54 -17.24 27.61
C SER A 7 -23.90 -16.57 26.39
N GLN A 8 -24.15 -15.26 26.23
CA GLN A 8 -23.52 -14.46 25.18
C GLN A 8 -22.14 -14.01 25.66
N HIS A 9 -21.08 -14.68 25.20
CA HIS A 9 -19.71 -14.18 25.33
C HIS A 9 -19.51 -13.04 24.31
N LEU A 10 -19.84 -11.81 24.69
CA LEU A 10 -19.48 -10.62 23.91
C LEU A 10 -18.01 -10.28 24.20
N GLY A 11 -17.11 -10.68 23.31
CA GLY A 11 -15.71 -10.24 23.33
C GLY A 11 -15.58 -8.89 22.61
N CYS A 12 -15.26 -7.82 23.34
CA CYS A 12 -14.95 -6.52 22.75
C CYS A 12 -13.46 -6.43 22.43
N LEU A 13 -13.08 -6.39 21.14
CA LEU A 13 -11.71 -6.13 20.70
C LEU A 13 -11.53 -4.62 20.42
N GLY A 14 -10.76 -3.94 21.25
CA GLY A 14 -10.38 -2.54 21.03
C GLY A 14 -8.98 -2.44 20.40
N SER A 15 -8.86 -1.73 19.28
CA SER A 15 -7.56 -1.42 18.65
C SER A 15 -7.06 -0.06 19.16
N ARG A 16 -5.93 -0.02 19.87
CA ARG A 16 -5.25 1.23 20.28
C ARG A 16 -3.94 1.38 19.52
N PRO A 17 -3.66 2.54 18.88
CA PRO A 17 -2.33 2.85 18.38
C PRO A 17 -1.29 2.81 19.50
N ILE A 18 -0.07 2.38 19.18
CA ILE A 18 1.09 2.40 20.08
C ILE A 18 1.29 3.83 20.62
N PRO A 19 1.39 4.04 21.94
CA PRO A 19 1.52 5.37 22.51
C PRO A 19 2.94 5.90 22.31
N SER A 20 3.15 6.62 21.22
CA SER A 20 4.26 7.57 21.06
C SER A 20 3.62 8.94 20.86
N LEU A 21 3.66 9.78 21.91
CA LEU A 21 3.08 11.13 21.98
C LEU A 21 1.60 11.26 21.57
N ALA A 22 0.70 11.14 22.54
CA ALA A 22 -0.60 11.79 22.46
C ALA A 22 -1.05 12.23 23.86
N ASN A 23 -0.53 13.38 24.29
CA ASN A 23 -1.26 14.27 25.20
C ASN A 23 -2.43 14.85 24.40
N SER A 24 -3.50 14.08 24.26
CA SER A 24 -4.74 14.54 23.62
C SER A 24 -5.90 13.76 24.21
N SER A 25 -6.61 14.43 25.11
CA SER A 25 -7.72 13.95 25.92
C SER A 25 -8.89 13.44 25.06
N ILE A 26 -8.84 12.20 24.60
CA ILE A 26 -10.04 11.44 24.24
C ILE A 26 -10.46 10.65 25.47
N CYS A 27 -11.29 11.31 26.28
CA CYS A 27 -12.00 10.71 27.41
C CYS A 27 -13.05 9.75 26.86
N LEU A 28 -12.73 8.46 26.78
CA LEU A 28 -13.74 7.42 26.61
C LEU A 28 -14.42 7.19 27.97
N SER A 29 -15.75 7.32 28.02
CA SER A 29 -16.56 7.13 29.24
C SER A 29 -16.26 5.77 29.88
N PRO A 30 -16.16 5.65 31.22
CA PRO A 30 -15.86 4.37 31.85
C PRO A 30 -17.03 3.38 31.68
N LEU A 31 -16.90 2.44 30.74
CA LEU A 31 -17.74 1.25 30.70
C LEU A 31 -17.35 0.35 31.87
N LYS A 32 -18.36 -0.05 32.62
CA LYS A 32 -18.28 -0.69 33.94
C LYS A 32 -17.63 -2.06 33.83
N SER A 33 -16.46 -2.17 34.46
CA SER A 33 -15.91 -3.35 35.15
C SER A 33 -16.21 -4.73 34.57
N CYS A 34 -15.38 -5.14 33.59
CA CYS A 34 -14.95 -6.53 33.50
C CYS A 34 -13.60 -6.61 34.23
N THR A 35 -13.54 -7.31 35.35
CA THR A 35 -12.34 -7.49 36.19
C THR A 35 -11.28 -8.40 35.57
N GLY A 36 -11.38 -8.68 34.27
CA GLY A 36 -10.36 -9.36 33.49
C GLY A 36 -9.38 -8.33 32.91
N LYS A 37 -8.08 -8.53 33.16
CA LYS A 37 -7.02 -7.74 32.52
C LYS A 37 -7.16 -7.94 30.99
N PRO A 38 -7.33 -6.88 30.19
CA PRO A 38 -7.44 -7.05 28.75
C PRO A 38 -6.15 -7.68 28.22
N LEU A 39 -6.29 -8.74 27.42
CA LEU A 39 -5.15 -9.33 26.72
C LEU A 39 -4.69 -8.34 25.65
N VAL A 40 -3.57 -7.67 25.89
CA VAL A 40 -2.96 -6.76 24.94
C VAL A 40 -2.15 -7.58 23.94
N VAL A 41 -2.63 -7.64 22.70
CA VAL A 41 -1.88 -8.20 21.57
C VAL A 41 -1.22 -7.05 20.84
N THR A 42 0.11 -7.05 20.77
CA THR A 42 0.87 -6.04 20.01
C THR A 42 1.14 -6.56 18.61
N PHE A 43 0.75 -5.77 17.62
CA PHE A 43 1.07 -6.04 16.22
C PHE A 43 2.37 -5.33 15.88
N ARG A 44 3.38 -6.09 15.46
CA ARG A 44 4.64 -5.52 14.97
C ARG A 44 4.46 -5.00 13.55
N ALA A 45 5.25 -4.00 13.18
CA ALA A 45 5.37 -3.55 11.81
C ALA A 45 5.86 -4.70 10.92
N TYR A 46 5.39 -4.73 9.67
CA TYR A 46 5.78 -5.75 8.70
C TYR A 46 7.22 -5.54 8.22
N SER A 47 7.96 -6.63 8.06
CA SER A 47 9.27 -6.58 7.40
C SER A 47 9.13 -6.40 5.89
N LYS A 48 10.22 -5.98 5.22
CA LYS A 48 10.27 -5.87 3.74
C LYS A 48 9.75 -7.13 3.06
N ASP A 49 10.26 -8.30 3.46
CA ASP A 49 9.89 -9.59 2.84
C ASP A 49 8.43 -9.96 3.11
N GLN A 50 7.90 -9.64 4.28
CA GLN A 50 6.49 -9.83 4.59
C GLN A 50 5.60 -8.95 3.71
N ILE A 51 5.93 -7.66 3.57
CA ILE A 51 5.18 -6.74 2.70
C ILE A 51 5.25 -7.24 1.26
N LEU A 52 6.43 -7.58 0.75
CA LEU A 52 6.63 -8.05 -0.61
C LEU A 52 5.84 -9.34 -0.89
N ARG A 53 5.85 -10.28 0.05
CA ARG A 53 5.08 -11.53 -0.03
C ARG A 53 3.58 -11.24 -0.10
N ILE A 54 3.06 -10.42 0.81
CA ILE A 54 1.63 -10.08 0.83
C ILE A 54 1.24 -9.37 -0.48
N LEU A 55 2.05 -8.43 -0.97
CA LEU A 55 1.79 -7.76 -2.24
C LEU A 55 1.71 -8.76 -3.40
N ARG A 56 2.67 -9.69 -3.50
CA ARG A 56 2.67 -10.73 -4.54
C ARG A 56 1.42 -11.61 -4.46
N GLU A 57 1.09 -12.12 -3.27
CA GLU A 57 -0.09 -12.97 -3.08
C GLU A 57 -1.39 -12.25 -3.48
N ARG A 58 -1.49 -10.94 -3.20
CA ARG A 58 -2.65 -10.14 -3.60
C ARG A 58 -2.70 -9.88 -5.10
N LEU A 59 -1.57 -9.66 -5.74
CA LEU A 59 -1.48 -9.44 -7.18
C LEU A 59 -1.64 -10.73 -8.00
N MET A 60 -1.29 -11.89 -7.43
CA MET A 60 -1.56 -13.19 -8.05
C MET A 60 -3.05 -13.49 -8.22
N ALA A 61 -3.92 -12.83 -7.47
CA ALA A 61 -5.36 -12.92 -7.68
C ALA A 61 -5.84 -12.22 -8.97
N LEU A 62 -4.97 -11.44 -9.63
CA LEU A 62 -5.27 -10.76 -10.89
C LEU A 62 -4.86 -11.62 -12.09
N PRO A 63 -5.60 -11.59 -13.20
CA PRO A 63 -5.31 -12.41 -14.38
C PRO A 63 -4.16 -11.88 -15.25
N TYR A 64 -3.58 -10.72 -14.92
CA TYR A 64 -2.48 -10.08 -15.65
C TYR A 64 -1.45 -9.46 -14.72
N VAL A 65 -0.23 -9.31 -15.22
CA VAL A 65 0.89 -8.71 -14.49
C VAL A 65 0.79 -7.19 -14.54
N VAL A 66 0.44 -6.57 -13.41
CA VAL A 66 0.27 -5.11 -13.30
C VAL A 66 1.56 -4.39 -12.92
N PHE A 67 2.43 -5.03 -12.13
CA PHE A 67 3.62 -4.38 -11.57
C PHE A 67 4.89 -5.13 -11.97
N GLN A 68 5.94 -4.36 -12.24
CA GLN A 68 7.29 -4.93 -12.37
C GLN A 68 7.77 -5.45 -10.99
N PRO A 69 8.44 -6.62 -10.92
CA PRO A 69 8.92 -7.16 -9.64
C PRO A 69 9.85 -6.22 -8.87
N GLN A 70 10.69 -5.46 -9.59
CA GLN A 70 11.60 -4.48 -9.02
C GLN A 70 10.86 -3.27 -8.40
N ALA A 71 9.74 -2.85 -9.00
CA ALA A 71 8.90 -1.77 -8.47
C ALA A 71 8.25 -2.17 -7.14
N LEU A 72 7.78 -3.42 -7.03
CA LEU A 72 7.23 -3.96 -5.78
C LEU A 72 8.28 -4.08 -4.68
N GLU A 73 9.50 -4.50 -5.04
CA GLU A 73 10.60 -4.57 -4.09
C GLU A 73 10.99 -3.19 -3.54
N LEU A 74 11.03 -2.17 -4.41
CA LEU A 74 11.27 -0.79 -4.01
C LEU A 74 10.18 -0.28 -3.07
N CYS A 75 8.91 -0.52 -3.40
CA CYS A 75 7.78 -0.16 -2.55
C CYS A 75 7.88 -0.82 -1.16
N ALA A 76 8.12 -2.14 -1.12
CA ALA A 76 8.25 -2.89 0.12
C ALA A 76 9.40 -2.35 1.00
N ARG A 77 10.56 -2.04 0.40
CA ARG A 77 11.70 -1.48 1.13
C ARG A 77 11.41 -0.08 1.67
N LYS A 78 10.80 0.79 0.86
CA LYS A 78 10.42 2.15 1.24
C LYS A 78 9.43 2.15 2.40
N VAL A 79 8.38 1.33 2.34
CA VAL A 79 7.36 1.27 3.39
C VAL A 79 7.89 0.62 4.66
N ALA A 80 8.64 -0.48 4.56
CA ALA A 80 9.26 -1.12 5.73
C ALA A 80 10.20 -0.19 6.48
N ALA A 81 10.99 0.62 5.77
CA ALA A 81 11.89 1.61 6.37
C ALA A 81 11.15 2.79 7.00
N ALA A 82 10.03 3.22 6.41
CA ALA A 82 9.28 4.38 6.90
C ALA A 82 8.34 4.06 8.08
N SER A 83 7.52 3.00 7.97
CA SER A 83 6.46 2.70 8.94
C SER A 83 6.17 1.21 9.10
N GLY A 84 6.34 0.42 8.04
CA GLY A 84 6.00 -0.99 7.98
C GLY A 84 4.51 -1.28 8.13
N ASP A 85 3.63 -0.30 7.83
CA ASP A 85 2.19 -0.50 7.75
C ASP A 85 1.77 -0.95 6.33
N MET A 86 1.15 -2.13 6.27
CA MET A 86 0.64 -2.70 5.01
C MET A 86 -0.44 -1.82 4.35
N ARG A 87 -1.22 -1.07 5.14
CA ARG A 87 -2.24 -0.15 4.61
C ARG A 87 -1.60 0.95 3.79
N LYS A 88 -0.48 1.49 4.27
CA LYS A 88 0.29 2.51 3.55
C LYS A 88 0.89 1.94 2.26
N ALA A 89 1.42 0.71 2.30
CA ALA A 89 1.93 0.04 1.10
C ALA A 89 0.88 -0.08 -0.02
N LEU A 90 -0.32 -0.58 0.32
CA LEU A 90 -1.40 -0.72 -0.66
C LEU A 90 -1.89 0.62 -1.20
N SER A 91 -1.90 1.68 -0.36
CA SER A 91 -2.22 3.03 -0.80
C SER A 91 -1.22 3.57 -1.82
N VAL A 92 0.08 3.32 -1.63
CA VAL A 92 1.13 3.72 -2.57
C VAL A 92 0.97 2.96 -3.90
N CYS A 93 0.70 1.65 -3.85
CA CYS A 93 0.44 0.87 -5.06
C CYS A 93 -0.75 1.42 -5.87
N ARG A 94 -1.83 1.85 -5.20
CA ARG A 94 -2.98 2.48 -5.85
C ARG A 94 -2.60 3.80 -6.53
N SER A 95 -1.82 4.63 -5.84
CA SER A 95 -1.35 5.91 -6.38
C SER A 95 -0.47 5.71 -7.62
N ALA A 96 0.42 4.71 -7.61
CA ALA A 96 1.28 4.42 -8.76
C ALA A 96 0.49 3.97 -10.01
N VAL A 97 -0.60 3.22 -9.83
CA VAL A 97 -1.53 2.88 -10.94
C VAL A 97 -2.22 4.13 -11.48
N GLN A 98 -2.68 5.01 -10.59
CA GLN A 98 -3.33 6.26 -11.01
C GLN A 98 -2.38 7.17 -11.82
N MET A 99 -1.09 7.19 -11.47
CA MET A 99 -0.08 7.92 -12.23
C MET A 99 0.13 7.32 -13.63
N LEU A 100 0.19 5.99 -13.72
CA LEU A 100 0.27 5.29 -15.00
C LEU A 100 -0.96 5.62 -15.87
N GLU A 101 -2.17 5.55 -15.30
CA GLU A 101 -3.41 5.89 -16.01
C GLU A 101 -3.42 7.35 -16.51
N ALA A 102 -2.87 8.28 -15.72
CA ALA A 102 -2.75 9.68 -16.12
C ALA A 102 -1.77 9.87 -17.28
N GLU A 103 -0.59 9.23 -17.24
CA GLU A 103 0.39 9.25 -18.34
C GLU A 103 -0.18 8.67 -19.63
N MET A 104 -0.89 7.54 -19.53
CA MET A 104 -1.58 6.93 -20.68
C MET A 104 -2.60 7.89 -21.29
N ARG A 105 -3.36 8.63 -20.47
CA ARG A 105 -4.35 9.60 -20.94
C ARG A 105 -3.69 10.81 -21.62
N GLU A 106 -2.65 11.36 -21.01
CA GLU A 106 -1.87 12.50 -21.56
C GLU A 106 -1.27 12.15 -22.92
N SER A 107 -0.69 10.95 -23.06
CA SER A 107 -0.08 10.47 -24.30
C SER A 107 -1.07 10.31 -25.46
N SER A 108 -2.37 10.19 -25.16
CA SER A 108 -3.44 10.10 -26.17
C SER A 108 -4.00 11.45 -26.61
N SER A 109 -3.78 12.53 -25.84
CA SER A 109 -4.46 13.81 -26.04
C SER A 109 -3.63 14.93 -26.66
N SER A 110 -2.29 14.88 -26.67
CA SER A 110 -1.45 15.85 -27.41
C SER A 110 0.02 15.43 -27.44
N PRO A 111 0.71 15.44 -28.60
CA PRO A 111 2.15 15.62 -28.58
C PRO A 111 2.40 17.12 -28.30
N ASN A 112 3.37 17.41 -27.42
CA ASN A 112 4.03 18.71 -27.20
C ASN A 112 3.51 19.57 -26.03
N SER A 113 4.25 19.54 -24.89
CA SER A 113 4.75 20.69 -24.07
C SER A 113 5.13 20.22 -22.64
N SER A 114 6.41 19.89 -22.35
CA SER A 114 7.48 20.69 -21.66
C SER A 114 7.20 20.95 -20.14
N VAL A 115 8.07 20.70 -19.13
CA VAL A 115 9.49 21.13 -18.90
C VAL A 115 10.16 20.42 -17.66
N GLY A 116 11.48 20.11 -17.77
CA GLY A 116 12.57 20.13 -16.73
C GLY A 116 12.80 18.88 -15.84
N GLU A 117 13.99 18.29 -15.66
CA GLU A 117 15.37 18.81 -15.65
C GLU A 117 16.46 17.75 -16.03
N ALA A 118 17.53 18.26 -16.66
CA ALA A 118 18.80 17.73 -17.22
C ALA A 118 19.37 16.32 -16.91
N THR A 119 19.85 15.62 -17.95
CA THR A 119 21.28 15.29 -18.20
C THR A 119 21.50 14.80 -19.66
N ASP A 120 22.57 15.27 -20.30
CA ASP A 120 22.95 15.16 -21.72
C ASP A 120 23.80 13.90 -22.03
N GLN A 121 23.42 13.10 -23.06
CA GLN A 121 24.24 12.62 -24.22
C GLN A 121 23.71 11.34 -24.90
N GLN A 122 23.64 11.42 -26.23
CA GLN A 122 23.01 10.55 -27.24
C GLN A 122 23.67 9.19 -27.52
N THR A 123 22.87 8.21 -27.96
CA THR A 123 23.16 7.40 -29.18
C THR A 123 21.86 6.84 -29.80
N PRO A 124 21.64 6.92 -31.13
CA PRO A 124 20.43 6.45 -31.81
C PRO A 124 20.59 5.02 -32.35
N GLN A 125 19.55 4.17 -32.28
CA GLN A 125 19.26 3.10 -33.26
C GLN A 125 17.95 2.34 -32.95
N ASP A 126 16.98 2.55 -33.84
CA ASP A 126 16.11 1.54 -34.48
C ASP A 126 15.57 0.38 -33.63
N LEU A 127 14.30 0.49 -33.19
CA LEU A 127 13.24 -0.53 -33.41
C LEU A 127 11.88 -0.03 -32.89
N GLU A 128 11.24 0.85 -33.68
CA GLU A 128 9.82 1.19 -33.56
C GLU A 128 8.96 -0.02 -33.95
N ALA A 129 8.59 -0.87 -32.97
CA ALA A 129 7.46 -1.82 -33.10
C ALA A 129 6.89 -2.41 -31.78
N CYS A 130 7.44 -2.11 -30.58
CA CYS A 130 6.99 -2.73 -29.31
C CYS A 130 6.50 -1.73 -28.24
N LYS A 131 5.98 -0.55 -28.60
CA LYS A 131 5.55 0.47 -27.62
C LYS A 131 4.15 0.28 -27.02
N ARG A 132 3.30 -0.61 -27.56
CA ARG A 132 1.91 -0.75 -27.08
C ARG A 132 1.76 -1.64 -25.86
N GLN A 133 2.58 -2.68 -25.70
CA GLN A 133 2.46 -3.61 -24.56
C GLN A 133 3.16 -3.11 -23.28
N GLN A 134 4.12 -2.20 -23.41
CA GLN A 134 4.89 -1.67 -22.27
C GLN A 134 4.11 -0.63 -21.43
N ASN A 135 2.97 -0.14 -21.93
CA ASN A 135 2.24 0.99 -21.34
C ASN A 135 1.19 0.59 -20.29
N ILE A 136 1.06 -0.69 -19.94
CA ILE A 136 0.03 -1.17 -18.99
C ILE A 136 0.69 -1.70 -17.69
N THR A 137 2.02 -1.69 -17.62
CA THR A 137 2.76 -2.16 -16.43
C THR A 137 3.31 -0.99 -15.63
N VAL A 138 3.02 -0.98 -14.33
CA VAL A 138 3.60 -0.02 -13.38
C VAL A 138 5.10 -0.31 -13.24
N ARG A 139 5.90 0.60 -13.78
CA ARG A 139 7.37 0.65 -13.67
C ARG A 139 7.85 1.28 -12.36
N ILE A 140 9.16 1.16 -12.11
CA ILE A 140 9.86 1.77 -10.98
C ILE A 140 9.59 3.28 -10.88
N ASP A 141 9.55 3.98 -12.02
CA ASP A 141 9.41 5.44 -12.11
C ASP A 141 8.13 5.94 -11.43
N HIS A 142 6.98 5.34 -11.78
CA HIS A 142 5.68 5.65 -11.15
C HIS A 142 5.65 5.34 -9.66
N MET A 143 6.37 4.30 -9.21
CA MET A 143 6.41 3.88 -7.81
C MET A 143 7.36 4.74 -6.97
N ALA A 144 8.40 5.30 -7.58
CA ALA A 144 9.31 6.23 -6.93
C ALA A 144 8.63 7.56 -6.64
N ALA A 145 7.78 8.03 -7.57
CA ALA A 145 7.05 9.29 -7.47
C ALA A 145 5.80 9.23 -6.56
N ALA A 146 5.21 8.03 -6.38
CA ALA A 146 4.07 7.78 -5.48
C ALA A 146 4.47 7.72 -3.99
#